data_AF-M4WRX2-F1
#
_entry.id   AF-M4WRX2-F1
#
_cell.length_a   1.000
_cell.length_b   1.000
_cell.length_c   1.000
_cell.angle_alpha   90.00
_cell.angle_beta   90.00
_cell.angle_gamma   90.00
#
_symmetry.space_group_name_H-M   'P 1'
#
loop_
_entity.id
_entity.type
_entity.pdbx_description
1 polymer ?
#
loop_
_entity_poly.entity_id
_entity_poly.type
_entity_poly.pdbx_seq_one_letter_code
_entity_poly.pdbx_strand_id
1 'polypeptide(L)'
;MSGTTEISQLSREKIKQALARNPRLKNQLEQCRRTDDSGHIWWQPDEARVRNVIMKLAQGHAVYELGEYWNDEPDLYSIRAIPTMTTEEIQDFENLEDYVHPLWPELGCRAFLRASGKTIPPIQIGAWLIVQPGRYRYLVDWQDGVDIRIVIGEYLACKVVWC
;
A
#
# COMPACT_ATOMS: atom_id res chain seq x y z
N MET A 1 -6.73 11.78 -4.51
CA MET A 1 -5.99 12.06 -5.77
C MET A 1 -6.90 12.88 -6.70
N SER A 2 -6.37 13.56 -7.71
CA SER A 2 -7.20 14.39 -8.64
C SER A 2 -7.75 13.62 -9.85
N GLY A 3 -7.29 12.39 -10.11
CA GLY A 3 -7.85 11.52 -11.16
C GLY A 3 -7.66 12.00 -12.60
N THR A 4 -6.71 12.92 -12.84
CA THR A 4 -6.51 13.60 -14.13
C THR A 4 -5.03 13.92 -14.34
N THR A 5 -4.56 14.03 -15.59
CA THR A 5 -3.26 14.63 -15.90
C THR A 5 -3.39 16.07 -16.41
N GLU A 6 -4.60 16.61 -16.46
CA GLU A 6 -4.84 17.98 -16.89
C GLU A 6 -4.33 18.98 -15.84
N ILE A 7 -3.31 19.75 -16.22
CA ILE A 7 -2.52 20.60 -15.30
C ILE A 7 -3.41 21.62 -14.58
N SER A 8 -4.41 22.18 -15.27
CA SER A 8 -5.37 23.14 -14.72
C SER A 8 -6.26 22.55 -13.62
N GLN A 9 -6.47 21.24 -13.62
CA GLN A 9 -7.34 20.52 -12.68
C GLN A 9 -6.57 19.91 -11.50
N LEU A 10 -5.24 19.97 -11.50
CA LEU A 10 -4.42 19.48 -10.41
C LEU A 10 -4.35 20.49 -9.26
N SER A 11 -4.30 20.01 -8.01
CA SER A 11 -4.18 20.88 -6.83
C SER A 11 -2.74 21.10 -6.37
N ARG A 12 -1.85 20.11 -6.54
CA ARG A 12 -0.48 20.15 -6.00
C ARG A 12 0.49 20.76 -7.00
N GLU A 13 1.07 21.90 -6.62
CA GLU A 13 1.98 22.67 -7.49
C GLU A 13 3.20 21.87 -7.96
N LYS A 14 3.81 21.07 -7.07
CA LYS A 14 4.93 20.17 -7.45
C LYS A 14 4.54 19.17 -8.55
N ILE A 15 3.29 18.69 -8.54
CA ILE A 15 2.81 17.75 -9.56
C ILE A 15 2.56 18.49 -10.87
N LYS A 16 1.95 19.68 -10.84
CA LYS A 16 1.78 20.55 -12.02
C LYS A 16 3.12 20.80 -12.70
N GLN A 17 4.12 21.26 -11.94
CA GLN A 17 5.46 21.53 -12.45
C GLN A 17 6.12 20.28 -13.05
N ALA A 18 5.97 19.12 -12.39
CA ALA A 18 6.54 17.87 -12.87
C ALA A 18 5.92 17.40 -14.20
N LEU A 19 4.60 17.54 -14.37
CA LEU A 19 3.91 17.16 -15.61
C LEU A 19 4.12 18.20 -16.73
N ALA A 20 4.16 19.49 -16.38
CA ALA A 20 4.45 20.56 -17.34
C ALA A 20 5.84 20.41 -17.96
N ARG A 21 6.86 20.08 -17.15
CA ARG A 21 8.24 19.93 -17.62
C ARG A 21 8.52 18.60 -18.32
N ASN A 22 7.65 17.61 -18.18
CA ASN A 22 7.89 16.26 -18.70
C ASN A 22 6.66 15.71 -19.45
N PRO A 23 6.47 16.09 -20.73
CA PRO A 23 5.37 15.61 -21.55
C PRO A 23 5.36 14.09 -21.73
N ARG A 24 6.53 13.44 -21.74
CA ARG A 24 6.63 11.97 -21.80
C ARG A 24 5.96 11.33 -20.58
N LEU A 25 6.17 11.88 -19.37
CA LEU A 25 5.51 11.40 -18.17
C LEU A 25 3.99 11.60 -18.24
N LYS A 26 3.51 12.76 -18.73
CA LYS A 26 2.07 13.00 -18.94
C LYS A 26 1.47 11.93 -19.86
N ASN A 27 2.07 11.71 -21.02
CA ASN A 27 1.59 10.72 -22.00
C ASN A 27 1.61 9.30 -21.45
N GLN A 28 2.65 8.94 -20.69
CA GLN A 28 2.72 7.63 -20.03
C GLN A 28 1.59 7.45 -19.01
N LEU A 29 1.29 8.47 -18.20
CA LEU A 29 0.16 8.39 -17.28
C LEU A 29 -1.15 8.25 -18.05
N GLU A 30 -1.40 9.05 -19.09
CA GLU A 30 -2.62 8.93 -19.91
C GLU A 30 -2.76 7.53 -20.54
N GLN A 31 -1.67 6.86 -20.91
CA GLN A 31 -1.71 5.46 -21.37
C GLN A 31 -2.15 4.46 -20.28
N CYS A 32 -2.03 4.82 -19.01
CA CYS A 32 -2.55 4.06 -17.87
C CYS A 32 -4.03 4.35 -17.60
N ARG A 33 -4.63 5.37 -18.22
CA ARG A 33 -6.05 5.70 -18.03
C ARG A 33 -6.93 4.60 -18.60
N ARG A 34 -7.94 4.20 -17.84
CA ARG A 34 -8.94 3.19 -18.18
C ARG A 34 -10.32 3.76 -17.89
N THR A 35 -11.30 3.19 -18.56
CA THR A 35 -12.72 3.46 -18.35
C THR A 35 -13.40 2.11 -18.24
N ASP A 36 -14.18 1.88 -17.20
CA ASP A 36 -14.98 0.67 -17.07
C ASP A 36 -16.28 0.75 -17.87
N ASP A 37 -17.06 -0.34 -17.86
CA ASP A 37 -18.32 -0.45 -18.60
C ASP A 37 -19.39 0.55 -18.11
N SER A 38 -19.24 1.08 -16.90
CA SER A 38 -20.12 2.11 -16.33
C SER A 38 -19.71 3.54 -16.71
N GLY A 39 -18.57 3.70 -17.41
CA GLY A 39 -18.01 5.00 -17.76
C GLY A 39 -17.13 5.61 -16.67
N HIS A 40 -16.84 4.89 -15.57
CA HIS A 40 -15.99 5.37 -14.50
C HIS A 40 -14.51 5.29 -14.91
N ILE A 41 -13.78 6.39 -14.68
CA ILE A 41 -12.36 6.48 -15.02
C ILE A 41 -11.52 6.01 -13.84
N TRP A 42 -10.57 5.12 -14.14
CA TRP A 42 -9.52 4.72 -13.21
C TRP A 42 -8.17 4.66 -13.93
N TRP A 43 -7.11 4.56 -13.15
CA TRP A 43 -5.73 4.54 -13.62
C TRP A 43 -5.09 3.20 -13.27
N GLN A 44 -4.75 2.44 -14.31
CA GLN A 44 -4.04 1.17 -14.19
C GLN A 44 -2.64 1.42 -13.64
N PRO A 45 -2.29 0.82 -12.49
CA PRO A 45 -0.91 0.89 -11.99
C PRO A 45 0.07 0.31 -13.02
N ASP A 46 1.14 1.05 -13.29
CA ASP A 46 2.28 0.56 -14.07
C ASP A 46 3.17 -0.30 -13.16
N GLU A 47 2.89 -1.60 -13.15
CA GLU A 47 3.50 -2.55 -12.23
C GLU A 47 5.03 -2.54 -12.29
N ALA A 48 5.59 -2.59 -13.50
CA ALA A 48 7.04 -2.62 -13.69
C ALA A 48 7.73 -1.40 -13.07
N ARG A 49 7.05 -0.24 -13.06
CA ARG A 49 7.59 0.99 -12.47
C ARG A 49 7.41 1.06 -10.96
N VAL A 50 6.30 0.57 -10.43
CA VAL A 50 6.01 0.70 -8.99
C VAL A 50 6.56 -0.45 -8.17
N ARG A 51 6.84 -1.62 -8.77
CA ARG A 51 7.33 -2.82 -8.07
C ARG A 51 8.51 -2.53 -7.14
N ASN A 52 9.55 -1.89 -7.67
CA ASN A 52 10.75 -1.57 -6.87
C ASN A 52 10.45 -0.64 -5.68
N VAL A 53 9.44 0.23 -5.79
CA VAL A 53 9.02 1.10 -4.69
C VAL A 53 8.25 0.28 -3.65
N ILE A 54 7.29 -0.53 -4.10
CA ILE A 54 6.47 -1.35 -3.22
C ILE A 54 7.32 -2.38 -2.46
N MET A 55 8.25 -3.06 -3.13
CA MET A 55 9.17 -4.01 -2.48
C MET A 55 9.99 -3.34 -1.38
N LYS A 56 10.60 -2.18 -1.68
CA LYS A 56 11.37 -1.42 -0.67
C LYS A 56 10.53 -0.98 0.51
N LEU A 57 9.29 -0.57 0.26
CA LEU A 57 8.37 -0.18 1.34
C LEU A 57 7.98 -1.39 2.18
N ALA A 58 7.64 -2.51 1.54
CA ALA A 58 7.24 -3.72 2.25
C ALA A 58 8.38 -4.28 3.12
N GLN A 59 9.58 -4.40 2.56
CA GLN A 59 10.79 -4.79 3.29
C GLN A 59 11.10 -3.83 4.43
N GLY A 60 11.00 -2.52 4.17
CA GLY A 60 11.20 -1.50 5.20
C GLY A 60 10.22 -1.64 6.37
N HIS A 61 8.97 -1.98 6.10
CA HIS A 61 7.95 -2.19 7.14
C HIS A 61 8.15 -3.49 7.91
N ALA A 62 8.57 -4.57 7.25
CA ALA A 62 8.94 -5.81 7.93
C ALA A 62 10.11 -5.56 8.91
N VAL A 63 11.18 -4.90 8.46
CA VAL A 63 12.31 -4.53 9.32
C VAL A 63 11.87 -3.59 10.45
N TYR A 64 11.04 -2.60 10.13
CA TYR A 64 10.63 -1.62 11.12
C TYR A 64 9.78 -2.27 12.22
N GLU A 65 8.75 -3.03 11.86
CA GLU A 65 7.81 -3.59 12.84
C GLU A 65 8.28 -4.89 13.50
N LEU A 66 8.89 -5.80 12.73
CA LEU A 66 9.31 -7.12 13.19
C LEU A 66 10.80 -7.21 13.51
N GLY A 67 11.63 -6.33 12.96
CA GLY A 67 13.10 -6.46 13.06
C GLY A 67 13.70 -7.46 12.07
N GLU A 68 12.87 -8.04 11.20
CA GLU A 68 13.27 -9.08 10.25
C GLU A 68 13.61 -8.50 8.88
N TYR A 69 14.59 -9.12 8.22
CA TYR A 69 15.06 -8.68 6.91
C TYR A 69 14.79 -9.73 5.84
N TRP A 70 13.92 -9.39 4.89
CA TRP A 70 13.46 -10.27 3.83
C TRP A 70 14.00 -9.79 2.47
N ASN A 71 14.95 -10.54 1.91
CA ASN A 71 15.70 -10.13 0.72
C ASN A 71 15.37 -10.96 -0.53
N ASP A 72 14.64 -12.05 -0.35
CA ASP A 72 14.24 -12.95 -1.43
C ASP A 72 13.00 -12.43 -2.17
N GLU A 73 12.74 -13.02 -3.33
CA GLU A 73 11.53 -12.74 -4.10
C GLU A 73 10.31 -13.18 -3.28
N PRO A 74 9.25 -12.36 -3.16
CA PRO A 74 8.08 -12.72 -2.40
C PRO A 74 7.29 -13.83 -3.09
N ASP A 75 6.71 -14.73 -2.30
CA ASP A 75 5.78 -15.77 -2.79
C ASP A 75 4.54 -15.15 -3.43
N LEU A 76 4.11 -14.00 -2.92
CA LEU A 76 3.02 -13.23 -3.49
C LEU A 76 3.39 -11.75 -3.59
N TYR A 77 3.22 -11.19 -4.77
CA TYR A 77 3.24 -9.75 -5.00
C TYR A 77 1.98 -9.36 -5.79
N SER A 78 1.24 -8.36 -5.30
CA SER A 78 0.05 -7.86 -5.96
C SER A 78 -0.09 -6.36 -5.79
N ILE A 79 -0.49 -5.68 -6.86
CA ILE A 79 -0.91 -4.29 -6.83
C ILE A 79 -2.24 -4.12 -7.55
N ARG A 80 -3.18 -3.41 -6.94
CA ARG A 80 -4.51 -3.17 -7.52
C ARG A 80 -4.98 -1.76 -7.24
N ALA A 81 -5.71 -1.21 -8.19
CA ALA A 81 -6.50 0.00 -7.93
C ALA A 81 -7.74 -0.43 -7.15
N ILE A 82 -7.96 0.14 -5.97
CA ILE A 82 -9.11 -0.16 -5.11
C ILE A 82 -10.44 -0.03 -5.86
N PRO A 83 -10.66 0.97 -6.74
CA PRO A 83 -11.91 1.07 -7.50
C PRO A 83 -12.19 -0.12 -8.43
N THR A 84 -11.20 -0.95 -8.76
CA THR A 84 -11.38 -2.14 -9.60
C THR A 84 -11.51 -3.43 -8.80
N MET A 85 -11.45 -3.35 -7.47
CA MET A 85 -11.59 -4.51 -6.60
C MET A 85 -13.07 -4.75 -6.30
N THR A 86 -13.46 -6.02 -6.17
CA THR A 86 -14.82 -6.35 -5.69
C THR A 86 -14.94 -6.03 -4.19
N THR A 87 -16.17 -5.97 -3.68
CA THR A 87 -16.41 -5.78 -2.24
C THR A 87 -15.70 -6.86 -1.41
N GLU A 88 -15.74 -8.11 -1.89
CA GLU A 88 -15.11 -9.26 -1.26
C GLU A 88 -13.58 -9.11 -1.28
N GLU A 89 -12.99 -8.73 -2.42
CA GLU A 89 -11.55 -8.48 -2.50
C GLU A 89 -11.09 -7.34 -1.57
N ILE A 90 -11.91 -6.30 -1.41
CA ILE A 90 -11.65 -5.21 -0.46
C ILE A 90 -11.74 -5.74 0.97
N GLN A 91 -12.77 -6.50 1.31
CA GLN A 91 -12.94 -7.07 2.66
C GLN A 91 -11.77 -8.00 3.01
N ASP A 92 -11.41 -8.91 2.11
CA ASP A 92 -10.27 -9.82 2.28
C ASP A 92 -8.96 -9.06 2.44
N PHE A 93 -8.81 -7.93 1.75
CA PHE A 93 -7.62 -7.09 1.83
C PHE A 93 -7.56 -6.25 3.12
N GLU A 94 -8.69 -5.72 3.58
CA GLU A 94 -8.79 -4.81 4.73
C GLU A 94 -8.85 -5.53 6.08
N ASN A 95 -9.45 -6.73 6.12
CA ASN A 95 -9.70 -7.47 7.35
C ASN A 95 -8.70 -8.62 7.51
N LEU A 96 -7.99 -8.61 8.64
CA LEU A 96 -7.27 -9.78 9.16
C LEU A 96 -7.94 -10.34 10.43
N GLU A 97 -9.12 -9.85 10.78
CA GLU A 97 -9.74 -10.03 12.10
C GLU A 97 -10.09 -11.49 12.44
N ASP A 98 -10.10 -12.41 11.47
CA ASP A 98 -10.31 -13.83 11.73
C ASP A 98 -9.06 -14.57 12.27
N TYR A 99 -7.89 -13.93 12.27
CA TYR A 99 -6.67 -14.50 12.80
C TYR A 99 -6.43 -14.02 14.23
N VAL A 100 -7.02 -14.72 15.20
CA VAL A 100 -6.62 -14.62 16.62
C VAL A 100 -5.12 -14.92 16.69
N HIS A 101 -4.27 -13.89 16.81
CA HIS A 101 -2.81 -14.02 16.87
C HIS A 101 -2.39 -15.06 17.94
N PRO A 102 -2.05 -16.32 17.56
CA PRO A 102 -1.69 -17.33 18.55
C PRO A 102 -0.25 -17.13 19.02
N LEU A 103 0.56 -16.42 18.23
CA LEU A 103 1.99 -16.28 18.39
C LEU A 103 2.37 -14.85 18.79
N TRP A 104 3.09 -14.73 19.90
CA TRP A 104 3.72 -13.47 20.28
C TRP A 104 4.85 -13.14 19.30
N PRO A 105 4.98 -11.87 18.85
CA PRO A 105 6.15 -11.42 18.10
C PRO A 105 7.44 -11.57 18.89
N GLU A 106 8.58 -11.47 18.21
CA GLU A 106 9.90 -11.44 18.85
C GLU A 106 9.99 -10.35 19.93
N LEU A 107 10.55 -10.72 21.08
CA LEU A 107 10.70 -9.78 22.20
C LEU A 107 11.56 -8.58 21.80
N GLY A 108 11.01 -7.39 21.99
CA GLY A 108 11.72 -6.13 21.74
C GLY A 108 11.48 -5.52 20.35
N CYS A 109 10.81 -6.24 19.44
CA CYS A 109 10.32 -5.63 18.20
C CYS A 109 9.11 -4.72 18.48
N ARG A 110 8.72 -3.92 17.49
CA ARG A 110 7.61 -2.97 17.65
C ARG A 110 6.26 -3.69 17.68
N ALA A 111 6.11 -4.76 16.90
CA ALA A 111 4.93 -5.60 16.95
C ALA A 111 4.71 -6.15 18.37
N PHE A 112 5.77 -6.58 19.07
CA PHE A 112 5.68 -7.02 20.46
C PHE A 112 5.18 -5.90 21.39
N LEU A 113 5.74 -4.70 21.26
CA LEU A 113 5.30 -3.55 22.06
C LEU A 113 3.82 -3.23 21.83
N ARG A 114 3.34 -3.31 20.58
CA ARG A 114 1.93 -3.10 20.26
C ARG A 114 1.05 -4.19 20.84
N ALA A 115 1.44 -5.46 20.67
CA ALA A 115 0.75 -6.61 21.24
C ALA A 115 0.70 -6.56 22.78
N SER A 116 1.72 -5.99 23.42
CA SER A 116 1.73 -5.75 24.87
C SER A 116 0.87 -4.55 25.31
N GLY A 117 0.10 -3.94 24.41
CA GLY A 117 -0.76 -2.79 24.67
C GLY A 117 -0.04 -1.44 24.70
N LYS A 118 1.25 -1.37 24.34
CA LYS A 118 1.99 -0.11 24.32
C LYS A 118 1.65 0.69 23.07
N THR A 119 1.17 1.91 23.28
CA THR A 119 0.95 2.86 22.17
C THR A 119 2.28 3.45 21.72
N ILE A 120 2.69 3.16 20.49
CA ILE A 120 3.89 3.71 19.84
C ILE A 120 3.57 4.23 18.43
N PRO A 121 4.24 5.28 17.91
CA PRO A 121 3.95 5.84 16.58
C PRO A 121 4.46 4.94 15.44
N PRO A 122 3.75 4.75 14.31
CA PRO A 122 2.47 5.35 13.95
C PRO A 122 1.29 4.78 14.75
N ILE A 123 0.22 5.57 14.83
CA ILE A 123 -1.03 5.17 15.50
C ILE A 123 -1.59 3.94 14.80
N GLN A 124 -2.00 2.96 15.59
CA GLN A 124 -2.66 1.76 15.11
C GLN A 124 -4.18 1.90 15.27
N ILE A 125 -4.93 1.59 14.22
CA ILE A 125 -6.40 1.52 14.22
C ILE A 125 -6.77 0.15 13.62
N GLY A 126 -7.32 -0.75 14.44
CA GLY A 126 -7.45 -2.16 14.06
C GLY A 126 -6.08 -2.77 13.75
N ALA A 127 -5.96 -3.46 12.62
CA ALA A 127 -4.68 -3.99 12.12
C ALA A 127 -3.78 -2.92 11.45
N TRP A 128 -4.33 -1.75 11.12
CA TRP A 128 -3.65 -0.78 10.26
C TRP A 128 -2.84 0.25 11.04
N LEU A 129 -1.62 0.46 10.58
CA LEU A 129 -0.67 1.48 11.02
C LEU A 129 -0.82 2.73 10.15
N ILE A 130 -1.31 3.81 10.74
CA ILE A 130 -1.66 5.05 10.05
C ILE A 130 -0.47 6.02 10.11
N VAL A 131 0.31 6.10 9.03
CA VAL A 131 1.45 7.03 8.92
C VAL A 131 0.99 8.42 8.51
N GLN A 132 0.10 8.49 7.52
CA GLN A 132 -0.50 9.73 7.03
C GLN A 132 -1.98 9.48 6.72
N PRO A 133 -2.92 10.03 7.51
CA PRO A 133 -4.35 9.82 7.30
C PRO A 133 -4.79 10.12 5.86
N GLY A 134 -5.51 9.17 5.24
CA GLY A 134 -6.01 9.25 3.87
C GLY A 134 -4.92 9.27 2.77
N ARG A 135 -3.67 8.96 3.13
CA ARG A 135 -2.53 9.01 2.20
C ARG A 135 -1.63 7.80 2.26
N TYR A 136 -1.33 7.32 3.46
CA TYR A 136 -0.41 6.21 3.63
C TYR A 136 -0.72 5.46 4.91
N ARG A 137 -1.05 4.19 4.76
CA ARG A 137 -1.21 3.22 5.84
C ARG A 137 -0.67 1.88 5.38
N TYR A 138 -0.23 1.08 6.34
CA TYR A 138 0.23 -0.27 6.09
C TYR A 138 -0.22 -1.18 7.23
N LEU A 139 -0.22 -2.47 7.01
CA LEU A 139 -0.34 -3.48 8.04
C LEU A 139 0.76 -4.52 7.87
N VAL A 140 1.05 -5.20 8.97
CA VAL A 140 2.06 -6.25 9.05
C VAL A 140 1.45 -7.39 9.85
N ASP A 141 1.38 -8.57 9.23
CA ASP A 141 1.07 -9.83 9.91
C ASP A 141 2.25 -10.80 9.75
N TRP A 142 2.46 -11.63 10.76
CA TRP A 142 3.64 -12.50 10.89
C TRP A 142 3.28 -13.95 11.27
N GLN A 143 2.02 -14.36 11.13
CA GLN A 143 1.55 -15.64 11.67
C GLN A 143 2.01 -16.84 10.83
N ASP A 144 1.79 -16.76 9.52
CA ASP A 144 2.10 -17.80 8.54
C ASP A 144 3.10 -17.25 7.50
N GLY A 145 4.21 -16.71 8.00
CA GLY A 145 5.11 -15.85 7.23
C GLY A 145 4.77 -14.37 7.39
N VAL A 146 5.38 -13.51 6.57
CA VAL A 146 5.21 -12.05 6.64
C VAL A 146 4.27 -11.55 5.55
N ASP A 147 3.06 -11.12 5.91
CA ASP A 147 2.09 -10.44 5.02
C ASP A 147 2.14 -8.93 5.28
N ILE A 148 2.66 -8.18 4.30
CA ILE A 148 2.66 -6.72 4.30
C ILE A 148 1.62 -6.23 3.31
N ARG A 149 0.66 -5.45 3.81
CA ARG A 149 -0.29 -4.72 2.95
C ARG A 149 -0.12 -3.23 3.11
N ILE A 150 -0.20 -2.52 2.00
CA ILE A 150 0.04 -1.07 1.92
C ILE A 150 -1.11 -0.44 1.15
N VAL A 151 -1.61 0.68 1.66
CA VAL A 151 -2.55 1.54 0.93
C VAL A 151 -1.93 2.91 0.72
N ILE A 152 -1.88 3.33 -0.54
CA ILE A 152 -1.38 4.64 -0.96
C ILE A 152 -2.52 5.48 -1.53
N GLY A 153 -2.80 6.60 -0.86
CA GLY A 153 -3.78 7.60 -1.27
C GLY A 153 -5.22 7.11 -1.30
N GLU A 154 -5.55 6.08 -0.50
CA GLU A 154 -6.82 5.34 -0.53
C GLU A 154 -7.24 4.92 -1.94
N TYR A 155 -6.24 4.61 -2.78
CA TYR A 155 -6.44 4.26 -4.18
C TYR A 155 -5.66 3.02 -4.59
N LEU A 156 -4.38 2.93 -4.21
CA LEU A 156 -3.54 1.81 -4.58
C LEU A 156 -3.42 0.85 -3.40
N ALA A 157 -3.94 -0.36 -3.56
CA ALA A 157 -3.74 -1.48 -2.66
C ALA A 157 -2.52 -2.29 -3.12
N CYS A 158 -1.61 -2.59 -2.21
CA CYS A 158 -0.44 -3.42 -2.47
C CYS A 158 -0.35 -4.51 -1.42
N LYS A 159 -0.01 -5.73 -1.84
CA LYS A 159 0.21 -6.88 -0.97
C LYS A 159 1.52 -7.55 -1.35
N VAL A 160 2.34 -7.85 -0.34
CA VAL A 160 3.60 -8.57 -0.48
C VAL A 160 3.65 -9.61 0.64
N VAL A 161 3.87 -10.88 0.27
CA VAL A 161 3.93 -12.00 1.22
C VAL A 161 5.22 -12.78 1.03
N TRP A 162 5.87 -13.11 2.14
CA TRP A 162 6.96 -14.08 2.22
C TRP A 162 6.58 -15.20 3.19
N CYS A 163 6.77 -16.45 2.81
CA CYS A 163 6.46 -17.63 3.63
C CYS A 163 7.70 -18.44 4.00
#